data_AF-A0A1G9BE03-F1
#
_entry.id   AF-A0A1G9BE03-F1
#
_cell.length_a   1.000
_cell.length_b   1.000
_cell.length_c   1.000
_cell.angle_alpha   90.00
_cell.angle_beta   90.00
_cell.angle_gamma   90.00
#
_symmetry.space_group_name_H-M   'P 1'
#
loop_
_entity.id
_entity.type
_entity.pdbx_description
1 polymer ?
#
loop_
_entity_poly.entity_id
_entity_poly.type
_entity_poly.pdbx_seq_one_letter_code
_entity_poly.pdbx_strand_id
1 'polypeptide(L)'
;MNRYAKVILYGLLALAVFTGISFIIGGRVNWVTCGCNSDRGDDCVLRCRFPAKVVSEVVVGVRAEWEPLRTVAVHRPGIEMFFGLLEPYAALYERAFSRYEARREHDILVQTLREDFGVRVLHLKETILDAADRDPAVRRRLVDRAYGTVTLKGGRREVSEARRSMEQNAAALDSLHFFTLLLLNPIIEVGWGHPHGGVDVRIPGQEPLANLYFMRDQQAMTDCGLVVARPAKRQRAREPDITRLLWEILGIPIAGTIEEPGTFEGGDFMPMGEFALLGTGDRTNRAGVSQFLDFVPIFDEVGVVHQPGHPLIPSDRPDPMVDMHLDTYFNVAGSGVVIGSNVLLQRAQVEVYHRTGTGYEVSGETTNLYDYIRSKDFSVIDLSILEQLSYAANILCIRDGSILAVEGERVMRTVLSNLAEKAARDPERYGRLLSHAEDDYRRIQNEGRFFPHKAEFSRHGIEVCPLHLVNLTGGYGGPHCMTCTLERG
;
A
#
# COMPACT_ATOMS: atom_id res chain seq x y z
N MET A 1 -27.69 58.20 -16.65
CA MET A 1 -28.88 57.35 -16.41
C MET A 1 -28.49 55.91 -16.77
N ASN A 2 -28.65 54.87 -15.95
CA ASN A 2 -29.28 54.77 -14.64
C ASN A 2 -28.66 53.56 -13.90
N ARG A 3 -28.43 53.65 -12.58
CA ARG A 3 -27.92 52.56 -11.73
C ARG A 3 -28.77 51.27 -11.79
N TYR A 4 -29.98 51.36 -12.36
CA TYR A 4 -30.90 50.24 -12.60
C TYR A 4 -30.49 49.27 -13.73
N ALA A 5 -29.70 49.69 -14.72
CA ALA A 5 -29.31 48.80 -15.83
C ALA A 5 -28.27 47.72 -15.41
N LYS A 6 -27.41 48.04 -14.43
CA LYS A 6 -26.44 47.08 -13.89
C LYS A 6 -27.09 46.05 -12.96
N VAL A 7 -28.11 46.43 -12.18
CA VAL A 7 -28.81 45.50 -11.27
C VAL A 7 -29.63 44.44 -12.05
N ILE A 8 -30.19 44.81 -13.21
CA ILE A 8 -30.91 43.85 -14.07
C ILE A 8 -29.95 42.85 -14.74
N LEU A 9 -28.74 43.30 -15.13
CA LEU A 9 -27.74 42.43 -15.73
C LEU A 9 -27.14 41.43 -14.72
N TYR A 10 -26.91 41.85 -13.47
CA TYR A 10 -26.47 40.95 -12.40
C TYR A 10 -27.62 40.04 -11.88
N GLY A 11 -28.87 40.50 -11.92
CA GLY A 11 -30.04 39.69 -11.57
C GLY A 11 -30.35 38.58 -12.59
N LEU A 12 -30.15 38.84 -13.88
CA LEU A 12 -30.35 37.84 -14.95
C LEU A 12 -29.21 36.82 -15.03
N LEU A 13 -27.96 37.21 -14.71
CA LEU A 13 -26.85 36.24 -14.60
C LEU A 13 -26.98 35.32 -13.38
N ALA A 14 -27.55 35.79 -12.27
CA ALA A 14 -27.78 34.97 -11.09
C ALA A 14 -28.89 33.92 -11.28
N LEU A 15 -29.89 34.20 -12.14
CA LEU A 15 -30.98 33.26 -12.44
C LEU A 15 -30.54 32.13 -13.41
N ALA A 16 -29.59 32.39 -14.30
CA ALA A 16 -29.02 31.41 -15.21
C ALA A 16 -28.07 30.39 -14.54
N VAL A 17 -27.52 30.73 -13.36
CA VAL A 17 -26.65 29.83 -12.57
C VAL A 17 -27.46 28.93 -11.62
N PHE A 18 -28.69 29.31 -11.26
CA PHE A 18 -29.55 28.55 -10.33
C PHE A 18 -30.61 27.66 -10.99
N THR A 19 -30.83 27.78 -12.31
CA THR A 19 -31.70 26.87 -13.05
C THR A 19 -30.89 26.11 -14.07
N GLY A 20 -30.47 24.89 -13.69
CA GLY A 20 -29.73 23.97 -14.55
C GLY A 20 -30.54 23.60 -15.80
N ILE A 21 -30.34 24.36 -16.87
CA ILE A 21 -30.81 24.04 -18.22
C ILE A 21 -29.58 23.66 -19.04
N SER A 22 -29.17 22.40 -18.94
CA SER A 22 -28.39 21.73 -19.98
C SER A 22 -29.34 20.88 -20.80
N PHE A 23 -29.50 21.26 -22.07
CA PHE A 23 -30.15 20.44 -23.08
C PHE A 23 -29.33 19.17 -23.32
N ILE A 24 -29.84 18.02 -22.90
CA ILE A 24 -29.46 16.72 -23.46
C ILE A 24 -30.65 16.25 -24.29
N ILE A 25 -30.51 16.40 -25.60
CA ILE A 25 -31.40 15.81 -26.60
C ILE A 25 -31.03 14.34 -26.72
N GLY A 26 -32.01 13.45 -26.51
CA GLY A 26 -31.96 12.08 -27.00
C GLY A 26 -31.72 10.99 -25.97
N GLY A 27 -32.75 10.62 -25.20
CA GLY A 27 -32.78 9.39 -24.44
C GLY A 27 -34.21 8.92 -24.23
N ARG A 28 -34.61 7.84 -24.92
CA ARG A 28 -35.91 7.19 -24.75
C ARG A 28 -36.14 6.81 -23.28
N VAL A 29 -37.17 7.38 -22.67
CA VAL A 29 -37.71 6.90 -21.39
C VAL A 29 -38.51 5.63 -21.66
N ASN A 30 -37.93 4.47 -21.38
CA ASN A 30 -38.68 3.22 -21.35
C ASN A 30 -39.39 3.12 -19.99
N TRP A 31 -40.71 3.19 -20.01
CA TRP A 31 -41.55 2.80 -18.89
C TRP A 31 -41.41 1.30 -18.67
N VAL A 32 -40.91 0.89 -17.51
CA VAL A 32 -41.00 -0.52 -17.08
C VAL A 32 -42.27 -0.67 -16.26
N THR A 33 -43.29 -1.28 -16.87
CA THR A 33 -44.46 -1.80 -16.16
C THR A 33 -44.04 -3.00 -15.31
N CYS A 34 -44.18 -2.91 -13.99
CA CYS A 34 -44.14 -4.08 -13.12
C CYS A 34 -45.40 -4.92 -13.34
N GLY A 35 -45.27 -6.02 -14.06
CA GLY A 35 -46.30 -7.07 -14.14
C GLY A 35 -45.97 -8.18 -13.16
N CYS A 36 -46.82 -8.37 -12.15
CA CYS A 36 -46.82 -9.57 -11.32
C CYS A 36 -47.70 -10.60 -12.03
N ASN A 37 -47.13 -11.71 -12.50
CA ASN A 37 -47.93 -12.83 -13.00
C ASN A 37 -47.84 -13.96 -11.97
N SER A 38 -48.89 -14.07 -11.17
CA SER A 38 -49.10 -15.18 -10.25
C SER A 38 -49.54 -16.39 -11.07
N ASP A 39 -48.70 -17.42 -11.17
CA ASP A 39 -49.16 -18.81 -11.14
C ASP A 39 -47.97 -19.77 -11.01
N ARG A 40 -48.10 -20.65 -10.01
CA ARG A 40 -47.19 -21.72 -9.54
C ARG A 40 -46.14 -21.30 -8.53
N GLY A 41 -46.31 -21.82 -7.31
CA GLY A 41 -45.35 -21.69 -6.23
C GLY A 41 -44.04 -22.39 -6.55
N ASP A 42 -42.94 -21.69 -6.28
CA ASP A 42 -41.74 -22.15 -5.58
C ASP A 42 -40.80 -20.94 -5.39
N ASP A 43 -40.21 -20.84 -4.20
CA ASP A 43 -39.18 -19.92 -3.68
C ASP A 43 -38.85 -18.62 -4.45
N CYS A 44 -39.34 -17.51 -3.90
CA CYS A 44 -38.97 -16.15 -4.27
C CYS A 44 -37.60 -15.76 -3.65
N VAL A 45 -36.50 -16.13 -4.31
CA VAL A 45 -35.16 -15.62 -3.96
C VAL A 45 -35.00 -14.21 -4.53
N LEU A 46 -35.09 -13.21 -3.67
CA LEU A 46 -34.74 -11.81 -3.95
C LEU A 46 -33.25 -11.69 -4.33
N ARG A 47 -32.94 -11.89 -5.61
CA ARG A 47 -31.66 -11.46 -6.20
C ARG A 47 -31.75 -9.96 -6.47
N CYS A 48 -31.31 -9.16 -5.51
CA CYS A 48 -31.02 -7.74 -5.74
C CYS A 48 -29.90 -7.61 -6.78
N ARG A 49 -30.26 -7.43 -8.05
CA ARG A 49 -29.34 -6.93 -9.08
C ARG A 49 -29.23 -5.42 -8.92
N PHE A 50 -28.09 -4.96 -8.41
CA PHE A 50 -27.75 -3.54 -8.39
C PHE A 50 -27.56 -3.03 -9.82
N PRO A 51 -28.07 -1.84 -10.18
CA PRO A 51 -27.79 -1.24 -11.47
C PRO A 51 -26.34 -0.76 -11.51
N ALA A 52 -25.49 -1.52 -12.20
CA ALA A 52 -24.16 -1.08 -12.58
C ALA A 52 -24.30 0.10 -13.54
N LYS A 53 -23.98 1.32 -13.09
CA LYS A 53 -23.57 2.39 -14.00
C LYS A 53 -22.73 3.47 -13.31
N VAL A 54 -21.54 3.65 -13.90
CA VAL A 54 -20.58 4.76 -13.79
C VAL A 54 -19.53 4.65 -12.68
N VAL A 55 -18.71 3.60 -12.77
CA VAL A 55 -17.25 3.77 -12.70
C VAL A 55 -16.75 3.27 -14.06
N SER A 56 -15.98 4.08 -14.78
CA SER A 56 -15.30 3.64 -16.02
C SER A 56 -14.61 2.30 -15.74
N GLU A 57 -14.75 1.30 -16.62
CA GLU A 57 -14.07 0.00 -16.48
C GLU A 57 -12.60 0.25 -16.14
N VAL A 58 -12.21 -0.04 -14.89
CA VAL A 58 -10.83 0.02 -14.46
C VAL A 58 -10.19 -1.21 -15.07
N VAL A 59 -9.41 -1.01 -16.13
CA VAL A 59 -8.50 -2.04 -16.62
C VAL A 59 -7.48 -2.28 -15.50
N VAL A 60 -7.38 -3.53 -15.07
CA VAL A 60 -6.46 -3.98 -14.02
C VAL A 60 -5.72 -5.21 -14.50
N GLY A 61 -4.51 -5.42 -13.99
CA GLY A 61 -3.66 -6.53 -14.39
C GLY A 61 -2.19 -6.14 -14.24
N VAL A 62 -1.39 -7.10 -13.81
CA VAL A 62 0.04 -6.95 -13.59
C VAL A 62 0.67 -8.31 -13.88
N ARG A 63 1.38 -8.41 -15.01
CA ARG A 63 2.08 -9.63 -15.44
C ARG A 63 3.59 -9.53 -15.21
N ALA A 64 4.18 -8.36 -15.38
CA ALA A 64 5.61 -8.14 -15.09
C ALA A 64 5.89 -6.75 -14.50
N GLU A 65 6.85 -6.66 -13.57
CA GLU A 65 7.22 -5.38 -12.94
C GLU A 65 7.76 -4.32 -13.91
N TRP A 66 8.25 -4.71 -15.09
CA TRP A 66 8.78 -3.77 -16.10
C TRP A 66 7.77 -3.31 -17.14
N GLU A 67 6.55 -3.85 -17.15
CA GLU A 67 5.52 -3.39 -18.07
C GLU A 67 5.12 -1.93 -17.77
N PRO A 68 4.71 -1.15 -18.79
CA PRO A 68 4.38 0.25 -18.61
C PRO A 68 3.33 0.48 -17.52
N LEU A 69 3.69 1.21 -16.48
CA LEU A 69 2.84 1.54 -15.35
C LEU A 69 1.73 2.50 -15.80
N ARG A 70 0.47 2.10 -15.64
CA ARG A 70 -0.70 2.90 -16.06
C ARG A 70 -1.47 3.46 -14.90
N THR A 71 -1.76 2.63 -13.91
CA THR A 71 -2.56 3.03 -12.76
C THR A 71 -1.92 2.54 -11.46
N VAL A 72 -1.80 3.46 -10.49
CA VAL A 72 -1.43 3.16 -9.10
C VAL A 72 -2.46 3.71 -8.12
N ALA A 73 -2.57 3.08 -6.96
CA ALA A 73 -3.20 3.65 -5.78
C ALA A 73 -2.17 4.04 -4.71
N VAL A 74 -2.39 5.18 -4.07
CA VAL A 74 -1.53 5.75 -3.02
C VAL A 74 -2.38 6.22 -1.84
N HIS A 75 -1.78 6.32 -0.66
CA HIS A 75 -2.41 6.95 0.50
C HIS A 75 -1.53 8.05 1.04
N ARG A 76 -2.04 9.28 1.01
CA ARG A 76 -1.28 10.45 1.47
C ARG A 76 -1.26 10.50 3.00
N PRO A 77 -0.09 10.59 3.64
CA PRO A 77 0.02 10.63 5.10
C PRO A 77 -0.85 11.68 5.79
N GLY A 78 -1.61 11.24 6.80
CA GLY A 78 -2.58 12.03 7.54
C GLY A 78 -2.31 12.14 9.04
N ILE A 79 -3.38 12.06 9.83
CA ILE A 79 -3.35 12.15 11.30
C ILE A 79 -2.84 10.86 11.95
N GLU A 80 -3.05 9.71 11.31
CA GLU A 80 -2.52 8.40 11.69
C GLU A 80 -1.00 8.39 11.80
N MET A 81 -0.30 9.09 10.91
CA MET A 81 1.16 9.23 10.97
C MET A 81 1.60 10.00 12.22
N PHE A 82 0.82 10.98 12.68
CA PHE A 82 1.15 11.69 13.93
C PHE A 82 1.14 10.73 15.12
N PHE A 83 0.16 9.84 15.19
CA PHE A 83 0.13 8.84 16.27
C PHE A 83 1.23 7.80 16.13
N GLY A 84 1.56 7.38 14.90
CA GLY A 84 2.72 6.51 14.67
C GLY A 84 4.05 7.14 15.13
N LEU A 85 4.20 8.46 14.94
CA LEU A 85 5.38 9.21 15.36
C LEU A 85 5.47 9.49 16.87
N LEU A 86 4.43 9.19 17.65
CA LEU A 86 4.50 9.28 19.12
C LEU A 86 5.43 8.21 19.71
N GLU A 87 5.43 7.02 19.10
CA GLU A 87 6.41 5.97 19.40
C GLU A 87 6.76 5.20 18.12
N PRO A 88 7.74 5.69 17.33
CA PRO A 88 8.04 5.20 15.99
C PRO A 88 8.27 3.68 15.92
N TYR A 89 9.10 3.13 16.80
CA TYR A 89 9.46 1.71 16.76
C TYR A 89 8.24 0.80 16.99
N ALA A 90 7.38 1.13 17.95
CA ALA A 90 6.17 0.36 18.21
C ALA A 90 5.16 0.44 17.05
N ALA A 91 5.20 1.53 16.28
CA ALA A 91 4.40 1.75 15.08
C ALA A 91 5.00 1.15 13.80
N LEU A 92 6.15 0.45 13.90
CA LEU A 92 6.91 -0.11 12.77
C LEU A 92 7.61 0.93 11.89
N TYR A 93 7.97 2.08 12.46
CA TYR A 93 8.88 3.05 11.84
C TYR A 93 10.30 2.88 12.36
N GLU A 94 11.28 3.24 11.53
CA GLU A 94 12.69 3.15 11.89
C GLU A 94 13.07 4.25 12.87
N ARG A 95 12.51 5.44 12.66
CA ARG A 95 12.88 6.67 13.37
C ARG A 95 11.75 7.68 13.38
N ALA A 96 11.90 8.71 14.21
CA ALA A 96 11.07 9.91 14.10
C ALA A 96 11.51 10.77 12.90
N PHE A 97 10.54 11.42 12.25
CA PHE A 97 10.78 12.31 11.11
C PHE A 97 9.70 13.40 11.01
N SER A 98 9.93 14.40 10.16
CA SER A 98 8.96 15.48 9.97
C SER A 98 7.76 15.00 9.17
N ARG A 99 6.59 14.91 9.82
CA ARG A 99 5.31 14.65 9.13
C ARG A 99 5.02 15.66 8.01
N TYR A 100 5.40 16.92 8.21
CA TYR A 100 5.17 17.97 7.22
C TYR A 100 6.02 17.72 5.96
N GLU A 101 7.31 17.46 6.12
CA GLU A 101 8.18 17.16 4.98
C GLU A 101 7.82 15.82 4.34
N ALA A 102 7.48 14.79 5.12
CA ALA A 102 6.99 13.51 4.59
C ALA A 102 5.77 13.69 3.66
N ARG A 103 4.84 14.60 4.00
CA ARG A 103 3.71 14.92 3.10
C ARG A 103 4.17 15.63 1.83
N ARG A 104 5.16 16.53 1.91
CA ARG A 104 5.72 17.19 0.73
C ARG A 104 6.45 16.20 -0.18
N GLU A 105 7.23 15.29 0.39
CA GLU A 105 7.90 14.21 -0.33
C GLU A 105 6.89 13.29 -1.03
N HIS A 106 5.77 12.97 -0.38
CA HIS A 106 4.69 12.19 -0.98
C HIS A 106 4.02 12.95 -2.13
N ASP A 107 3.78 14.25 -1.96
CA ASP A 107 3.20 15.09 -3.01
C ASP A 107 4.12 15.16 -4.25
N ILE A 108 5.44 15.19 -4.04
CA ILE A 108 6.44 15.10 -5.13
C ILE A 108 6.37 13.75 -5.85
N LEU A 109 6.34 12.63 -5.12
CA LEU A 109 6.17 11.30 -5.73
C LEU A 109 4.92 11.24 -6.62
N VAL A 110 3.79 11.72 -6.10
CA VAL A 110 2.52 11.74 -6.84
C VAL A 110 2.59 12.66 -8.06
N GLN A 111 3.20 13.85 -7.91
CA GLN A 111 3.38 14.78 -9.02
C GLN A 111 4.25 14.17 -10.12
N THR A 112 5.39 13.57 -9.76
CA THR A 112 6.28 12.91 -10.73
C THR A 112 5.55 11.79 -11.48
N LEU A 113 4.83 10.91 -10.78
CA LEU A 113 4.05 9.85 -11.42
C LEU A 113 3.03 10.41 -12.44
N ARG A 114 2.31 11.48 -12.08
CA ARG A 114 1.24 12.03 -12.92
C ARG A 114 1.76 12.90 -14.07
N GLU A 115 2.60 13.86 -13.75
CA GLU A 115 2.99 14.93 -14.68
C GLU A 115 4.17 14.48 -15.56
N ASP A 116 5.14 13.75 -15.01
CA ASP A 116 6.35 13.37 -15.76
C ASP A 116 6.14 12.05 -16.51
N PHE A 117 5.37 11.12 -15.94
CA PHE A 117 5.18 9.78 -16.50
C PHE A 117 3.74 9.47 -16.98
N GLY A 118 2.78 10.36 -16.75
CA GLY A 118 1.40 10.17 -17.23
C GLY A 118 0.65 9.03 -16.52
N VAL A 119 1.12 8.58 -15.36
CA VAL A 119 0.50 7.50 -14.58
C VAL A 119 -0.77 8.04 -13.89
N ARG A 120 -1.86 7.29 -13.99
CA ARG A 120 -3.08 7.58 -13.24
C ARG A 120 -2.89 7.23 -11.77
N VAL A 121 -2.95 8.24 -10.91
CA VAL A 121 -2.81 8.07 -9.46
C VAL A 121 -4.17 8.19 -8.77
N LEU A 122 -4.60 7.11 -8.11
CA LEU A 122 -5.81 7.05 -7.28
C LEU A 122 -5.42 7.25 -5.82
N HIS A 123 -5.95 8.28 -5.18
CA HIS A 123 -5.75 8.47 -3.74
C HIS A 123 -6.81 7.69 -2.96
N LEU A 124 -6.39 6.80 -2.06
CA LEU A 124 -7.30 5.91 -1.32
C LEU A 124 -8.41 6.67 -0.59
N LYS A 125 -8.04 7.69 0.20
CA LYS A 125 -8.99 8.48 0.98
C LYS A 125 -9.94 9.25 0.07
N GLU A 126 -9.40 10.08 -0.82
CA GLU A 126 -10.21 10.93 -1.71
C GLU A 126 -11.14 10.09 -2.59
N THR A 127 -10.70 8.93 -3.09
CA THR A 127 -11.54 8.03 -3.90
C THR A 127 -12.71 7.46 -3.10
N ILE A 128 -12.48 7.03 -1.85
CA ILE A 128 -13.56 6.54 -0.97
C ILE A 128 -14.54 7.66 -0.65
N LEU A 129 -14.05 8.86 -0.30
CA LEU A 129 -14.89 10.00 0.06
C LEU A 129 -15.76 10.46 -1.12
N ASP A 130 -15.15 10.65 -2.29
CA ASP A 130 -15.86 11.03 -3.52
C ASP A 130 -16.96 10.02 -3.89
N ALA A 131 -16.69 8.73 -3.73
CA ALA A 131 -17.67 7.69 -4.01
C ALA A 131 -18.80 7.68 -2.97
N ALA A 132 -18.49 7.85 -1.68
CA ALA A 132 -19.47 7.93 -0.61
C ALA A 132 -20.38 9.17 -0.75
N ASP A 133 -19.84 10.30 -1.19
CA ASP A 133 -20.62 11.53 -1.37
C ASP A 133 -21.54 11.47 -2.59
N ARG A 134 -21.23 10.62 -3.58
CA ARG A 134 -22.04 10.42 -4.80
C ARG A 134 -23.07 9.29 -4.67
N ASP A 135 -22.76 8.23 -3.92
CA ASP A 135 -23.61 7.03 -3.80
C ASP A 135 -23.97 6.74 -2.34
N PRO A 136 -25.26 6.90 -1.95
CA PRO A 136 -25.75 6.56 -0.61
C PRO A 136 -25.48 5.12 -0.17
N ALA A 137 -25.38 4.15 -1.10
CA ALA A 137 -25.05 2.77 -0.80
C ALA A 137 -23.58 2.62 -0.39
N VAL A 138 -22.66 3.31 -1.09
CA VAL A 138 -21.24 3.39 -0.71
C VAL A 138 -21.10 4.08 0.64
N ARG A 139 -21.83 5.20 0.85
CA ARG A 139 -21.84 5.89 2.14
C ARG A 139 -22.28 4.97 3.27
N ARG A 140 -23.36 4.20 3.08
CA ARG A 140 -23.83 3.23 4.09
C ARG A 140 -22.75 2.21 4.42
N ARG A 141 -22.08 1.63 3.42
CA ARG A 141 -20.97 0.69 3.63
C ARG A 141 -19.81 1.32 4.43
N LEU A 142 -19.45 2.57 4.14
CA LEU A 142 -18.43 3.31 4.88
C LEU A 142 -18.83 3.49 6.36
N VAL A 143 -20.07 3.93 6.61
CA VAL A 143 -20.62 4.11 7.97
C VAL A 143 -20.64 2.78 8.74
N ASP A 144 -21.15 1.72 8.12
CA ASP A 144 -21.29 0.41 8.75
C ASP A 144 -19.90 -0.14 9.15
N ARG A 145 -18.90 -0.03 8.27
CA ARG A 145 -17.51 -0.42 8.60
C ARG A 145 -16.94 0.46 9.71
N ALA A 146 -17.10 1.79 9.62
CA ALA A 146 -16.58 2.73 10.62
C ALA A 146 -17.12 2.47 12.03
N TYR A 147 -18.42 2.21 12.15
CA TYR A 147 -19.06 1.90 13.42
C TYR A 147 -18.79 0.47 13.89
N GLY A 148 -18.52 -0.45 12.96
CA GLY A 148 -18.05 -1.80 13.28
C GLY A 148 -16.69 -1.83 13.98
N THR A 149 -15.80 -0.86 13.70
CA THR A 149 -14.46 -0.81 14.31
C THR A 149 -14.46 -0.16 15.69
N VAL A 150 -15.33 0.82 15.95
CA VAL A 150 -15.33 1.57 17.22
C VAL A 150 -15.62 0.67 18.41
N THR A 151 -14.71 0.68 19.40
CA THR A 151 -14.88 -0.03 20.66
C THR A 151 -15.47 0.90 21.72
N LEU A 152 -16.65 0.59 22.24
CA LEU A 152 -17.29 1.31 23.34
C LEU A 152 -17.11 0.55 24.67
N LYS A 153 -16.63 1.23 25.69
CA LYS A 153 -16.47 0.73 27.07
C LYS A 153 -17.33 1.54 28.03
N GLY A 154 -17.98 0.89 28.99
CA GLY A 154 -18.85 1.55 29.96
C GLY A 154 -19.91 0.61 30.52
N GLY A 155 -20.88 1.17 31.26
CA GLY A 155 -22.05 0.42 31.69
C GLY A 155 -22.93 0.00 30.50
N ARG A 156 -23.66 -1.11 30.63
CA ARG A 156 -24.46 -1.68 29.52
C ARG A 156 -25.45 -0.67 28.93
N ARG A 157 -26.06 0.15 29.79
CA ARG A 157 -27.04 1.15 29.39
C ARG A 157 -26.37 2.28 28.62
N GLU A 158 -25.28 2.81 29.14
CA GLU A 158 -24.49 3.90 28.56
C GLU A 158 -23.92 3.51 27.20
N VAL A 159 -23.36 2.31 27.08
CA VAL A 159 -22.88 1.78 25.80
C VAL A 159 -24.02 1.65 24.78
N SER A 160 -25.19 1.19 25.21
CA SER A 160 -26.36 1.07 24.34
C SER A 160 -26.91 2.43 23.89
N GLU A 161 -26.95 3.41 24.80
CA GLU A 161 -27.34 4.79 24.51
C GLU A 161 -26.33 5.48 23.59
N ALA A 162 -25.03 5.28 23.81
CA ALA A 162 -23.97 5.81 22.95
C ALA A 162 -24.05 5.22 21.53
N ARG A 163 -24.24 3.90 21.38
CA ARG A 163 -24.39 3.26 20.07
C ARG A 163 -25.62 3.79 19.32
N ARG A 164 -26.75 3.94 20.01
CA ARG A 164 -27.97 4.54 19.44
C ARG A 164 -27.74 6.00 19.01
N SER A 165 -27.03 6.77 19.83
CA SER A 165 -26.67 8.16 19.52
C SER A 165 -25.77 8.23 18.27
N MET A 166 -24.78 7.35 18.13
CA MET A 166 -23.95 7.26 16.92
C MET A 166 -24.83 7.00 15.68
N GLU A 167 -25.71 6.00 15.72
CA GLU A 167 -26.61 5.67 14.61
C GLU A 167 -27.54 6.84 14.25
N GLN A 168 -28.10 7.54 15.24
CA GLN A 168 -29.00 8.69 15.04
C GLN A 168 -28.28 9.90 14.44
N ASN A 169 -27.02 10.13 14.83
CA ASN A 169 -26.22 11.27 14.35
C ASN A 169 -25.55 10.99 12.99
N ALA A 170 -25.60 9.77 12.47
CA ALA A 170 -24.90 9.39 11.26
C ALA A 170 -25.27 10.26 10.04
N ALA A 171 -26.49 10.79 9.98
CA ALA A 171 -26.93 11.68 8.90
C ALA A 171 -26.35 13.11 8.98
N ALA A 172 -25.95 13.56 10.17
CA ALA A 172 -25.36 14.88 10.39
C ALA A 172 -23.84 14.92 10.20
N LEU A 173 -23.18 13.75 10.18
CA LEU A 173 -21.74 13.61 10.05
C LEU A 173 -21.34 13.43 8.57
N ASP A 174 -20.20 13.98 8.18
CA ASP A 174 -19.65 13.86 6.83
C ASP A 174 -18.90 12.53 6.60
N SER A 175 -18.62 12.20 5.34
CA SER A 175 -17.88 10.98 4.97
C SER A 175 -16.46 10.96 5.56
N LEU A 176 -15.84 12.13 5.74
CA LEU A 176 -14.50 12.27 6.32
C LEU A 176 -14.48 11.82 7.78
N HIS A 177 -15.54 12.08 8.55
CA HIS A 177 -15.70 11.60 9.92
C HIS A 177 -15.60 10.07 9.97
N PHE A 178 -16.37 9.37 9.13
CA PHE A 178 -16.39 7.90 9.12
C PHE A 178 -15.07 7.31 8.62
N PHE A 179 -14.45 7.92 7.60
CA PHE A 179 -13.11 7.54 7.18
C PHE A 179 -12.09 7.69 8.31
N THR A 180 -12.16 8.79 9.07
CA THR A 180 -11.27 9.04 10.21
C THR A 180 -11.48 8.03 11.34
N LEU A 181 -12.72 7.59 11.58
CA LEU A 181 -12.99 6.50 12.55
C LEU A 181 -12.34 5.18 12.12
N LEU A 182 -12.42 4.80 10.84
CA LEU A 182 -11.74 3.61 10.33
C LEU A 182 -10.23 3.70 10.53
N LEU A 183 -9.67 4.87 10.22
CA LEU A 183 -8.25 5.16 10.22
C LEU A 183 -7.64 5.17 11.63
N LEU A 184 -8.37 5.71 12.62
CA LEU A 184 -7.87 5.87 14.00
C LEU A 184 -8.30 4.74 14.94
N ASN A 185 -9.45 4.12 14.70
CA ASN A 185 -10.00 3.06 15.55
C ASN A 185 -10.02 3.39 17.05
N PRO A 186 -10.78 4.41 17.45
CA PRO A 186 -10.79 4.85 18.83
C PRO A 186 -11.47 3.82 19.74
N ILE A 187 -10.91 3.66 20.93
CA ILE A 187 -11.57 3.05 22.08
C ILE A 187 -12.19 4.21 22.85
N ILE A 188 -13.51 4.21 22.99
CA ILE A 188 -14.27 5.28 23.63
C ILE A 188 -14.87 4.74 24.92
N GLU A 189 -14.55 5.38 26.03
CA GLU A 189 -15.17 5.17 27.34
C GLU A 189 -16.32 6.16 27.53
N VAL A 190 -17.51 5.62 27.81
CA VAL A 190 -18.74 6.37 28.07
C VAL A 190 -19.21 6.10 29.50
N GLY A 191 -19.53 7.16 30.23
CA GLY A 191 -20.03 7.05 31.60
C GLY A 191 -20.55 8.38 32.16
N TRP A 192 -21.27 8.31 33.26
CA TRP A 192 -21.73 9.50 33.98
C TRP A 192 -20.60 10.05 34.84
N GLY A 193 -20.16 11.27 34.52
CA GLY A 193 -19.21 12.02 35.34
C GLY A 193 -19.87 12.43 36.65
N HIS A 194 -19.53 11.76 37.75
CA HIS A 194 -19.80 12.30 39.08
C HIS A 194 -18.87 13.50 39.37
N PRO A 195 -19.34 14.62 39.95
CA PRO A 195 -20.63 14.83 40.60
C PRO A 195 -21.61 15.77 39.85
N HIS A 196 -21.37 16.14 38.59
CA HIS A 196 -22.13 17.21 37.91
C HIS A 196 -23.11 16.73 36.82
N GLY A 197 -23.39 15.43 36.71
CA GLY A 197 -24.48 14.94 35.86
C GLY A 197 -24.24 15.12 34.35
N GLY A 198 -22.98 15.23 33.93
CA GLY A 198 -22.59 15.21 32.51
C GLY A 198 -22.23 13.81 32.03
N VAL A 199 -22.40 13.56 30.73
CA VAL A 199 -21.80 12.40 30.05
C VAL A 199 -20.32 12.73 29.85
N ASP A 200 -19.43 11.96 30.48
CA ASP A 200 -17.99 12.04 30.22
C ASP A 200 -17.65 11.13 29.04
N VAL A 201 -16.90 11.67 28.08
CA VAL A 201 -16.40 10.91 26.92
C VAL A 201 -14.88 10.93 27.00
N ARG A 202 -14.31 9.76 27.23
CA ARG A 202 -12.86 9.58 27.30
C ARG A 202 -12.40 8.71 26.14
N ILE A 203 -11.25 9.02 25.57
CA ILE A 203 -10.61 8.20 24.53
C ILE A 203 -9.34 7.61 25.16
N PRO A 204 -9.44 6.52 25.94
CA PRO A 204 -8.28 5.90 26.61
C PRO A 204 -7.26 5.30 25.64
N GLY A 205 -7.62 5.06 24.38
CA GLY A 205 -6.73 4.46 23.40
C GLY A 205 -7.29 4.52 21.98
N GLN A 206 -6.42 4.21 21.02
CA GLN A 206 -6.72 4.16 19.60
C GLN A 206 -5.68 3.26 18.91
N GLU A 207 -6.04 2.70 17.77
CA GLU A 207 -5.17 1.81 16.99
C GLU A 207 -5.06 2.34 15.54
N PRO A 208 -4.23 3.37 15.32
CA PRO A 208 -4.15 4.08 14.07
C PRO A 208 -3.42 3.24 13.01
N LEU A 209 -3.88 3.31 11.76
CA LEU A 209 -3.26 2.65 10.62
C LEU A 209 -2.04 3.44 10.12
N ALA A 210 -1.00 3.56 10.96
CA ALA A 210 0.15 4.42 10.70
C ALA A 210 0.87 4.10 9.39
N ASN A 211 1.01 2.80 9.05
CA ASN A 211 1.74 2.35 7.87
C ASN A 211 0.92 2.38 6.58
N LEU A 212 -0.30 2.93 6.59
CA LEU A 212 -1.20 2.91 5.42
C LEU A 212 -0.65 3.65 4.20
N TYR A 213 0.31 4.56 4.37
CA TYR A 213 0.97 5.21 3.22
C TYR A 213 1.88 4.25 2.44
N PHE A 214 2.26 3.11 3.03
CA PHE A 214 2.82 1.98 2.30
C PHE A 214 1.69 1.12 1.72
N MET A 215 1.22 1.50 0.54
CA MET A 215 0.12 0.84 -0.16
C MET A 215 0.52 -0.49 -0.81
N ARG A 216 1.79 -0.88 -0.78
CA ARG A 216 2.26 -2.14 -1.38
C ARG A 216 1.76 -3.38 -0.63
N ASP A 217 1.71 -3.34 0.69
CA ASP A 217 1.74 -4.58 1.47
C ASP A 217 0.37 -5.20 1.72
N GLN A 218 -0.71 -4.40 1.68
CA GLN A 218 -2.06 -4.88 2.01
C GLN A 218 -2.68 -5.74 0.90
N GLN A 219 -2.05 -5.80 -0.27
CA GLN A 219 -2.54 -6.49 -1.45
C GLN A 219 -1.45 -6.77 -2.47
N ALA A 220 -1.71 -7.71 -3.37
CA ALA A 220 -0.96 -7.86 -4.62
C ALA A 220 -1.93 -7.94 -5.80
N MET A 221 -1.69 -7.13 -6.83
CA MET A 221 -2.44 -7.21 -8.09
C MET A 221 -1.83 -8.26 -9.00
N THR A 222 -2.68 -9.02 -9.69
CA THR A 222 -2.30 -10.02 -10.70
C THR A 222 -3.33 -10.01 -11.83
N ASP A 223 -3.06 -10.72 -12.92
CA ASP A 223 -4.06 -10.90 -13.99
C ASP A 223 -5.27 -11.75 -13.58
N CYS A 224 -5.18 -12.49 -12.46
CA CYS A 224 -6.34 -13.16 -11.85
C CYS A 224 -7.22 -12.19 -11.05
N GLY A 225 -6.75 -10.96 -10.81
CA GLY A 225 -7.32 -10.02 -9.85
C GLY A 225 -6.43 -9.85 -8.62
N LEU A 226 -6.95 -9.11 -7.65
CA LEU A 226 -6.22 -8.71 -6.45
C LEU A 226 -6.29 -9.81 -5.38
N VAL A 227 -5.14 -10.17 -4.82
CA VAL A 227 -5.04 -11.00 -3.62
C VAL A 227 -4.97 -10.07 -2.41
N VAL A 228 -5.97 -10.17 -1.52
CA VAL A 228 -6.01 -9.39 -0.27
C VAL A 228 -5.12 -10.06 0.76
N ALA A 229 -4.21 -9.28 1.34
CA ALA A 229 -3.22 -9.76 2.28
C ALA A 229 -3.79 -9.99 3.69
N ARG A 230 -3.05 -10.79 4.47
CA ARG A 230 -3.20 -10.91 5.93
C ARG A 230 -1.83 -10.61 6.55
N PRO A 231 -1.58 -9.34 6.92
CA PRO A 231 -0.29 -8.92 7.47
C PRO A 231 0.09 -9.70 8.73
N ALA A 232 1.38 -9.97 8.92
CA ALA A 232 1.87 -10.72 10.07
C ALA A 232 1.85 -9.89 11.37
N LYS A 233 2.04 -8.57 11.26
CA LYS A 233 2.12 -7.67 12.41
C LYS A 233 0.75 -7.11 12.77
N ARG A 234 0.39 -7.21 14.06
CA ARG A 234 -0.90 -6.73 14.60
C ARG A 234 -1.19 -5.27 14.24
N GLN A 235 -0.17 -4.42 14.23
CA GLN A 235 -0.26 -3.00 13.90
C GLN A 235 -0.86 -2.76 12.50
N ARG A 236 -0.67 -3.71 11.58
CA ARG A 236 -1.10 -3.63 10.18
C ARG A 236 -2.34 -4.47 9.86
N ALA A 237 -2.80 -5.30 10.79
CA ALA A 237 -3.83 -6.31 10.54
C ALA A 237 -5.16 -5.75 10.02
N ARG A 238 -5.45 -4.47 10.31
CA ARG A 238 -6.68 -3.77 9.88
C ARG A 238 -6.50 -2.95 8.60
N GLU A 239 -5.28 -2.79 8.09
CA GLU A 239 -5.01 -2.04 6.86
C GLU A 239 -5.71 -2.68 5.63
N PRO A 240 -5.76 -4.01 5.46
CA PRO A 240 -6.51 -4.62 4.37
C PRO A 240 -8.02 -4.32 4.39
N ASP A 241 -8.63 -4.06 5.54
CA ASP A 241 -10.07 -3.76 5.61
C ASP A 241 -10.42 -2.44 4.91
N ILE A 242 -9.56 -1.43 5.06
CA ILE A 242 -9.78 -0.11 4.44
C ILE A 242 -9.40 -0.12 2.95
N THR A 243 -8.33 -0.83 2.56
CA THR A 243 -7.98 -0.97 1.13
C THR A 243 -9.00 -1.83 0.40
N ARG A 244 -9.52 -2.89 1.02
CA ARG A 244 -10.61 -3.70 0.45
C ARG A 244 -11.87 -2.88 0.17
N LEU A 245 -12.21 -1.92 1.03
CA LEU A 245 -13.34 -1.02 0.76
C LEU A 245 -13.13 -0.24 -0.54
N LEU A 246 -11.90 0.27 -0.76
CA LEU A 246 -11.53 0.94 -2.01
C LEU A 246 -11.68 0.00 -3.22
N TRP A 247 -11.16 -1.23 -3.13
CA TRP A 247 -11.23 -2.21 -4.23
C TRP A 247 -12.67 -2.57 -4.60
N GLU A 248 -13.52 -2.79 -3.60
CA GLU A 248 -14.94 -3.06 -3.81
C GLU A 248 -15.70 -1.85 -4.39
N ILE A 249 -15.29 -0.61 -4.07
CA ILE A 249 -15.86 0.62 -4.66
C ILE A 249 -15.44 0.76 -6.12
N LEU A 250 -14.19 0.44 -6.43
CA LEU A 250 -13.64 0.49 -7.79
C LEU A 250 -14.09 -0.69 -8.67
N GLY A 251 -14.73 -1.70 -8.09
CA GLY A 251 -15.15 -2.92 -8.79
C GLY A 251 -13.97 -3.81 -9.20
N ILE A 252 -12.84 -3.72 -8.50
CA ILE A 252 -11.64 -4.53 -8.77
C ILE A 252 -11.91 -5.97 -8.35
N PRO A 253 -11.72 -6.96 -9.24
CA PRO A 253 -11.87 -8.38 -8.89
C PRO A 253 -10.91 -8.80 -7.78
N ILE A 254 -11.42 -9.56 -6.82
CA ILE A 254 -10.63 -10.18 -5.76
C ILE A 254 -10.40 -11.65 -6.15
N ALA A 255 -9.15 -12.00 -6.44
CA ALA A 255 -8.75 -13.38 -6.75
C ALA A 255 -8.84 -14.27 -5.50
N GLY A 256 -8.47 -13.73 -4.34
CA GLY A 256 -8.52 -14.43 -3.07
C GLY A 256 -8.23 -13.51 -1.89
N THR A 257 -8.42 -14.04 -0.69
CA THR A 257 -8.08 -13.38 0.58
C THR A 257 -7.32 -14.37 1.41
N ILE A 258 -6.15 -13.98 1.90
CA ILE A 258 -5.32 -14.85 2.73
C ILE A 258 -5.99 -14.99 4.11
N GLU A 259 -6.17 -16.24 4.55
CA GLU A 259 -6.82 -16.59 5.81
C GLU A 259 -5.85 -17.30 6.76
N GLU A 260 -6.18 -17.32 8.05
CA GLU A 260 -5.40 -18.04 9.06
C GLU A 260 -5.28 -19.54 8.69
N PRO A 261 -4.10 -20.18 8.82
CA PRO A 261 -2.86 -19.71 9.47
C PRO A 261 -1.91 -18.90 8.56
N GLY A 262 -2.32 -18.55 7.34
CA GLY A 262 -1.52 -17.79 6.39
C GLY A 262 -1.21 -16.37 6.84
N THR A 263 0.01 -15.92 6.54
CA THR A 263 0.36 -14.50 6.49
C THR A 263 1.01 -14.21 5.15
N PHE A 264 0.72 -13.03 4.60
CA PHE A 264 1.23 -12.56 3.32
C PHE A 264 1.26 -11.04 3.36
N GLU A 265 2.29 -10.43 2.77
CA GLU A 265 2.38 -8.99 2.50
C GLU A 265 2.86 -8.79 1.05
N GLY A 266 2.27 -7.82 0.34
CA GLY A 266 2.53 -7.61 -1.09
C GLY A 266 3.96 -7.24 -1.45
N GLY A 267 4.78 -6.74 -0.52
CA GLY A 267 6.21 -6.50 -0.72
C GLY A 267 7.03 -7.76 -1.01
N ASP A 268 6.49 -8.95 -0.72
CA ASP A 268 7.12 -10.23 -1.01
C ASP A 268 6.80 -10.78 -2.41
N PHE A 269 5.81 -10.23 -3.12
CA PHE A 269 5.42 -10.73 -4.44
C PHE A 269 5.99 -9.87 -5.56
N MET A 270 6.68 -10.51 -6.52
CA MET A 270 7.17 -9.84 -7.73
C MET A 270 6.81 -10.67 -8.98
N PRO A 271 5.88 -10.17 -9.81
CA PRO A 271 5.58 -10.80 -11.09
C PRO A 271 6.70 -10.49 -12.12
N MET A 272 7.17 -11.54 -12.80
CA MET A 272 8.34 -11.51 -13.70
C MET A 272 7.99 -12.00 -15.11
N GLY A 273 6.79 -11.67 -15.60
CA GLY A 273 6.33 -12.09 -16.93
C GLY A 273 5.81 -13.53 -16.92
N GLU A 274 6.66 -14.48 -17.33
CA GLU A 274 6.30 -15.91 -17.40
C GLU A 274 6.46 -16.65 -16.06
N PHE A 275 7.28 -16.10 -15.16
CA PHE A 275 7.48 -16.60 -13.81
C PHE A 275 7.18 -15.52 -12.77
N ALA A 276 7.20 -15.88 -11.49
CA ALA A 276 7.14 -14.93 -10.40
C ALA A 276 8.12 -15.28 -9.28
N LEU A 277 8.41 -14.30 -8.44
CA LEU A 277 9.07 -14.49 -7.15
C LEU A 277 8.06 -14.26 -6.03
N LEU A 278 8.17 -15.06 -4.98
CA LEU A 278 7.36 -14.90 -3.77
C LEU A 278 8.23 -15.11 -2.52
N GLY A 279 8.42 -14.06 -1.74
CA GLY A 279 9.15 -14.09 -0.48
C GLY A 279 8.45 -14.92 0.60
N THR A 280 9.23 -15.58 1.45
CA THR A 280 8.77 -16.25 2.67
C THR A 280 9.75 -15.94 3.83
N GLY A 281 9.23 -15.53 4.98
CA GLY A 281 10.01 -15.05 6.12
C GLY A 281 9.13 -14.53 7.27
N ASP A 282 9.54 -13.43 7.90
CA ASP A 282 8.85 -12.81 9.04
C ASP A 282 7.43 -12.28 8.70
N ARG A 283 7.19 -11.91 7.44
CA ARG A 283 5.95 -11.25 6.97
C ARG A 283 5.04 -12.19 6.19
N THR A 284 5.59 -12.92 5.24
CA THR A 284 4.88 -13.97 4.49
C THR A 284 5.29 -15.36 4.96
N ASN A 285 4.34 -16.21 5.34
CA ASN A 285 4.65 -17.58 5.81
C ASN A 285 4.28 -18.65 4.77
N ARG A 286 4.73 -19.90 4.99
CA ARG A 286 4.44 -21.02 4.06
C ARG A 286 2.95 -21.26 3.79
N ALA A 287 2.09 -21.07 4.79
CA ALA A 287 0.64 -21.23 4.59
C ALA A 287 0.08 -20.11 3.70
N GLY A 288 0.58 -18.88 3.84
CA GLY A 288 0.25 -17.75 2.98
C GLY A 288 0.77 -17.96 1.55
N VAL A 289 2.00 -18.47 1.39
CA VAL A 289 2.55 -18.87 0.08
C VAL A 289 1.64 -19.88 -0.61
N SER A 290 1.24 -20.95 0.09
CA SER A 290 0.35 -21.98 -0.48
C SER A 290 -0.97 -21.39 -0.94
N GLN A 291 -1.64 -20.60 -0.10
CA GLN A 291 -2.92 -19.98 -0.46
C GLN A 291 -2.77 -18.99 -1.62
N PHE A 292 -1.68 -18.21 -1.64
CA PHE A 292 -1.41 -17.26 -2.72
C PHE A 292 -1.28 -17.99 -4.07
N LEU A 293 -0.52 -19.09 -4.10
CA LEU A 293 -0.34 -19.92 -5.30
C LEU A 293 -1.67 -20.52 -5.79
N ASP A 294 -2.56 -20.93 -4.88
CA ASP A 294 -3.90 -21.42 -5.23
C ASP A 294 -4.76 -20.33 -5.90
N PHE A 295 -4.60 -19.07 -5.48
CA PHE A 295 -5.32 -17.92 -6.06
C PHE A 295 -4.73 -17.45 -7.39
N VAL A 296 -3.44 -17.72 -7.64
CA VAL A 296 -2.69 -17.18 -8.78
C VAL A 296 -2.02 -18.31 -9.61
N PRO A 297 -2.80 -19.24 -10.21
CA PRO A 297 -2.27 -20.34 -11.00
C PRO A 297 -1.99 -19.91 -12.45
N ILE A 298 -1.21 -18.85 -12.67
CA ILE A 298 -0.95 -18.27 -14.00
C ILE A 298 0.52 -18.22 -14.43
N PHE A 299 1.44 -18.44 -13.51
CA PHE A 299 2.87 -18.49 -13.79
C PHE A 299 3.28 -19.94 -14.02
N ASP A 300 4.15 -20.18 -15.00
CA ASP A 300 4.64 -21.54 -15.25
C ASP A 300 5.60 -22.00 -14.14
N GLU A 301 6.26 -21.04 -13.51
CA GLU A 301 7.22 -21.24 -12.43
C GLU A 301 7.11 -20.13 -11.38
N VAL A 302 7.26 -20.49 -10.11
CA VAL A 302 7.39 -19.54 -9.01
C VAL A 302 8.63 -19.88 -8.17
N GLY A 303 9.55 -18.91 -8.06
CA GLY A 303 10.66 -18.99 -7.12
C GLY A 303 10.23 -18.51 -5.74
N VAL A 304 10.09 -19.42 -4.78
CA VAL A 304 9.80 -19.07 -3.39
C VAL A 304 11.11 -18.72 -2.68
N VAL A 305 11.29 -17.44 -2.37
CA VAL A 305 12.54 -16.87 -1.85
C VAL A 305 12.49 -16.81 -0.32
N HIS A 306 13.37 -17.54 0.35
CA HIS A 306 13.50 -17.47 1.80
C HIS A 306 14.25 -16.22 2.21
N GLN A 307 13.66 -15.46 3.13
CA GLN A 307 14.28 -14.28 3.73
C GLN A 307 15.67 -14.65 4.27
N PRO A 308 16.75 -14.01 3.76
CA PRO A 308 18.09 -14.32 4.21
C PRO A 308 18.29 -13.83 5.65
N GLY A 309 19.27 -14.41 6.35
CA GLY A 309 19.81 -13.78 7.55
C GLY A 309 20.92 -12.79 7.15
N HIS A 310 20.78 -11.52 7.54
CA HIS A 310 21.80 -10.51 7.29
C HIS A 310 23.17 -10.90 7.90
N PRO A 311 24.25 -11.03 7.11
CA PRO A 311 25.50 -11.66 7.56
C PRO A 311 26.28 -10.86 8.61
N LEU A 312 26.00 -9.55 8.72
CA LEU A 312 26.62 -8.67 9.70
C LEU A 312 25.82 -8.54 11.01
N ILE A 313 24.65 -9.19 11.09
CA ILE A 313 23.87 -9.33 12.32
C ILE A 313 24.08 -10.75 12.88
N PRO A 314 24.24 -10.94 14.21
CA PRO A 314 24.35 -12.27 14.79
C PRO A 314 23.14 -13.16 14.44
N SER A 315 23.40 -14.38 13.97
CA SER A 315 22.35 -15.31 13.50
C SER A 315 21.39 -15.77 14.59
N ASP A 316 21.84 -15.74 15.85
CA ASP A 316 21.04 -16.04 17.05
C ASP A 316 20.20 -14.85 17.52
N ARG A 317 20.45 -13.64 16.99
CA ARG A 317 19.72 -12.40 17.32
C ARG A 317 19.38 -11.60 16.04
N PRO A 318 18.65 -12.21 15.07
CA PRO A 318 18.35 -11.58 13.80
C PRO A 318 17.54 -10.29 13.98
N ASP A 319 17.65 -9.35 13.04
CA ASP A 319 16.79 -8.17 12.96
C ASP A 319 16.04 -8.20 11.61
N PRO A 320 14.82 -8.78 11.57
CA PRO A 320 14.04 -8.90 10.34
C PRO A 320 13.67 -7.55 9.71
N MET A 321 13.86 -6.43 10.41
CA MET A 321 13.58 -5.10 9.82
C MET A 321 14.67 -4.64 8.86
N VAL A 322 15.84 -5.31 8.83
CA VAL A 322 16.95 -4.98 7.91
C VAL A 322 16.67 -5.48 6.48
N ASP A 323 15.96 -6.60 6.36
CA ASP A 323 15.68 -7.35 5.14
C ASP A 323 14.23 -7.89 5.12
N MET A 324 13.29 -7.03 5.54
CA MET A 324 11.89 -7.35 5.87
C MET A 324 11.08 -8.05 4.78
N HIS A 325 11.13 -7.55 3.55
CA HIS A 325 10.45 -8.11 2.39
C HIS A 325 11.45 -8.28 1.25
N LEU A 326 11.10 -9.09 0.26
CA LEU A 326 11.90 -9.25 -0.96
C LEU A 326 12.26 -7.89 -1.60
N ASP A 327 11.32 -6.95 -1.66
CA ASP A 327 11.48 -5.63 -2.27
C ASP A 327 12.41 -4.65 -1.55
N THR A 328 12.96 -5.04 -0.39
CA THR A 328 13.89 -4.20 0.39
C THR A 328 15.36 -4.53 0.12
N TYR A 329 15.65 -5.64 -0.55
CA TYR A 329 17.02 -6.06 -0.91
C TYR A 329 17.16 -6.57 -2.36
N PHE A 330 16.06 -6.75 -3.07
CA PHE A 330 15.98 -7.13 -4.48
C PHE A 330 14.85 -6.35 -5.15
N ASN A 331 15.00 -5.92 -6.40
CA ASN A 331 13.90 -5.33 -7.17
C ASN A 331 14.22 -5.33 -8.67
N VAL A 332 13.22 -5.03 -9.50
CA VAL A 332 13.28 -5.16 -10.97
C VAL A 332 13.35 -3.78 -11.60
N ALA A 333 14.39 -3.54 -12.40
CA ALA A 333 14.57 -2.26 -13.11
C ALA A 333 14.16 -2.34 -14.59
N GLY A 334 14.08 -3.54 -15.14
CA GLY A 334 13.70 -3.81 -16.53
C GLY A 334 13.64 -5.31 -16.81
N SER A 335 13.28 -5.69 -18.05
CA SER A 335 13.05 -7.08 -18.46
C SER A 335 14.30 -7.97 -18.49
N GLY A 336 15.48 -7.40 -18.26
CA GLY A 336 16.75 -8.11 -18.15
C GLY A 336 17.68 -7.54 -17.09
N VAL A 337 17.18 -6.67 -16.21
CA VAL A 337 18.00 -5.98 -15.20
C VAL A 337 17.25 -5.91 -13.87
N VAL A 338 17.89 -6.43 -12.83
CA VAL A 338 17.45 -6.32 -11.44
C VAL A 338 18.49 -5.54 -10.64
N ILE A 339 18.09 -5.06 -9.48
CA ILE A 339 18.94 -4.36 -8.53
C ILE A 339 18.85 -5.11 -7.20
N GLY A 340 19.97 -5.32 -6.53
CA GLY A 340 19.96 -5.91 -5.20
C GLY A 340 21.34 -6.01 -4.57
N SER A 341 21.37 -6.34 -3.27
CA SER A 341 22.64 -6.58 -2.59
C SER A 341 23.12 -8.00 -2.86
N ASN A 342 24.19 -8.18 -3.63
CA ASN A 342 24.71 -9.51 -3.96
C ASN A 342 24.94 -10.39 -2.73
N VAL A 343 25.38 -9.78 -1.63
CA VAL A 343 25.58 -10.44 -0.34
C VAL A 343 24.29 -11.08 0.18
N LEU A 344 23.15 -10.39 0.06
CA LEU A 344 21.85 -10.92 0.48
C LEU A 344 21.27 -11.88 -0.56
N LEU A 345 21.40 -11.59 -1.85
CA LEU A 345 20.91 -12.45 -2.93
C LEU A 345 21.57 -13.84 -2.92
N GLN A 346 22.87 -13.91 -2.64
CA GLN A 346 23.60 -15.18 -2.54
C GLN A 346 23.23 -16.00 -1.29
N ARG A 347 22.64 -15.36 -0.27
CA ARG A 347 22.21 -16.01 0.98
C ARG A 347 20.74 -16.40 0.95
N ALA A 348 19.92 -15.69 0.18
CA ALA A 348 18.50 -15.97 0.04
C ALA A 348 18.31 -17.27 -0.74
N GLN A 349 17.82 -18.32 -0.07
CA GLN A 349 17.55 -19.60 -0.70
C GLN A 349 16.27 -19.54 -1.53
N VAL A 350 16.24 -20.23 -2.67
CA VAL A 350 15.06 -20.31 -3.54
C VAL A 350 14.63 -21.77 -3.65
N GLU A 351 13.37 -22.03 -3.29
CA GLU A 351 12.65 -23.28 -3.61
C GLU A 351 11.84 -23.03 -4.90
N VAL A 352 12.07 -23.83 -5.95
CA VAL A 352 11.38 -23.65 -7.23
C VAL A 352 10.10 -24.49 -7.27
N TYR A 353 9.00 -23.85 -7.63
CA TYR A 353 7.69 -24.46 -7.82
C TYR A 353 7.32 -24.42 -9.30
N HIS A 354 6.87 -25.54 -9.84
CA HIS A 354 6.33 -25.60 -11.20
C HIS A 354 4.83 -25.78 -11.18
N ARG A 355 4.17 -25.12 -12.12
CA ARG A 355 2.75 -25.30 -12.32
C ARG A 355 2.45 -26.68 -12.91
N THR A 356 1.51 -27.37 -12.31
CA THR A 356 0.94 -28.64 -12.79
C THR A 356 -0.54 -28.44 -13.11
N GLY A 357 -1.19 -29.46 -13.68
CA GLY A 357 -2.63 -29.38 -13.97
C GLY A 357 -3.53 -29.18 -12.75
N THR A 358 -3.01 -29.43 -11.54
CA THR A 358 -3.76 -29.39 -10.27
C THR A 358 -3.29 -28.31 -9.30
N GLY A 359 -2.27 -27.50 -9.63
CA GLY A 359 -1.71 -26.48 -8.75
C GLY A 359 -0.22 -26.24 -8.99
N TYR A 360 0.55 -26.08 -7.93
CA TYR A 360 2.01 -25.98 -7.99
C TYR A 360 2.67 -27.11 -7.18
N GLU A 361 3.76 -27.67 -7.71
CA GLU A 361 4.57 -28.69 -7.05
C GLU A 361 6.03 -28.24 -6.95
N VAL A 362 6.69 -28.59 -5.84
CA VAL A 362 8.11 -28.29 -5.62
C VAL A 362 8.95 -29.15 -6.56
N SER A 363 9.86 -28.54 -7.32
CA SER A 363 10.73 -29.26 -8.26
C SER A 363 11.80 -30.12 -7.56
N GLY A 364 12.10 -29.81 -6.29
CA GLY A 364 13.23 -30.36 -5.54
C GLY A 364 14.54 -29.63 -5.79
N GLU A 365 14.57 -28.68 -6.74
CA GLU A 365 15.72 -27.82 -6.99
C GLU A 365 15.81 -26.74 -5.92
N THR A 366 17.01 -26.57 -5.36
CA THR A 366 17.32 -25.48 -4.44
C THR A 366 18.56 -24.75 -4.94
N THR A 367 18.49 -23.44 -4.97
CA THR A 367 19.59 -22.54 -5.36
C THR A 367 19.54 -21.27 -4.50
N ASN A 368 20.41 -20.30 -4.75
CA ASN A 368 20.29 -18.96 -4.18
C ASN A 368 19.66 -17.98 -5.19
N LEU A 369 19.11 -16.87 -4.71
CA LEU A 369 18.40 -15.89 -5.54
C LEU A 369 19.31 -15.27 -6.61
N TYR A 370 20.59 -15.05 -6.31
CA TYR A 370 21.54 -14.53 -7.30
C TYR A 370 21.67 -15.48 -8.49
N ASP A 371 21.96 -16.76 -8.25
CA ASP A 371 22.14 -17.76 -9.31
C ASP A 371 20.82 -18.07 -10.03
N TYR A 372 19.70 -18.08 -9.31
CA TYR A 372 18.35 -18.23 -9.88
C TYR A 372 18.05 -17.12 -10.89
N ILE A 373 18.27 -15.86 -10.52
CA ILE A 373 17.93 -14.74 -11.40
C ILE A 373 18.89 -14.64 -12.59
N ARG A 374 20.16 -15.00 -12.39
CA ARG A 374 21.14 -15.12 -13.49
C ARG A 374 20.77 -16.24 -14.46
N SER A 375 20.18 -17.35 -14.00
CA SER A 375 19.72 -18.44 -14.89
C SER A 375 18.47 -18.06 -15.69
N LYS A 376 17.76 -17.01 -15.28
CA LYS A 376 16.65 -16.38 -16.02
C LYS A 376 17.11 -15.22 -16.93
N ASP A 377 18.40 -15.14 -17.24
CA ASP A 377 19.04 -14.14 -18.13
C ASP A 377 18.99 -12.68 -17.64
N PHE A 378 18.76 -12.44 -16.35
CA PHE A 378 18.85 -11.09 -15.78
C PHE A 378 20.30 -10.72 -15.43
N SER A 379 20.65 -9.46 -15.61
CA SER A 379 21.84 -8.83 -15.03
C SER A 379 21.50 -8.23 -13.67
N VAL A 380 22.46 -8.24 -12.74
CA VAL A 380 22.29 -7.69 -11.40
C VAL A 380 23.13 -6.42 -11.24
N ILE A 381 22.49 -5.29 -10.95
CA ILE A 381 23.16 -4.09 -10.47
C ILE A 381 23.36 -4.26 -8.95
N ASP A 382 24.61 -4.43 -8.55
CA ASP A 382 24.97 -4.66 -7.15
C ASP A 382 24.84 -3.39 -6.30
N LEU A 383 24.26 -3.58 -5.11
CA LEU A 383 24.15 -2.58 -4.06
C LEU A 383 25.09 -2.93 -2.91
N SER A 384 25.82 -1.92 -2.45
CA SER A 384 26.53 -2.02 -1.17
C SER A 384 25.53 -2.22 -0.03
N ILE A 385 26.02 -2.65 1.14
CA ILE A 385 25.16 -2.82 2.31
C ILE A 385 24.56 -1.47 2.72
N LEU A 386 25.36 -0.40 2.70
CA LEU A 386 24.83 0.92 3.01
C LEU A 386 23.77 1.40 2.00
N GLU A 387 23.96 1.13 0.70
CA GLU A 387 22.95 1.44 -0.33
C GLU A 387 21.64 0.68 -0.04
N GLN A 388 21.73 -0.62 0.26
CA GLN A 388 20.58 -1.44 0.61
C GLN A 388 19.86 -0.90 1.86
N LEU A 389 20.59 -0.62 2.94
CA LEU A 389 20.04 -0.02 4.17
C LEU A 389 19.41 1.36 3.94
N SER A 390 19.83 2.04 2.86
CA SER A 390 19.31 3.35 2.44
C SER A 390 18.18 3.25 1.41
N TYR A 391 17.53 2.09 1.32
CA TYR A 391 16.37 1.82 0.47
C TYR A 391 16.64 1.93 -1.04
N ALA A 392 17.90 1.78 -1.46
CA ALA A 392 18.29 1.81 -2.87
C ALA A 392 17.67 0.67 -3.68
N ALA A 393 17.36 -0.46 -3.04
CA ALA A 393 16.66 -1.56 -3.71
C ALA A 393 15.17 -1.27 -3.94
N ASN A 394 14.53 -0.41 -3.12
CA ASN A 394 13.08 -0.22 -3.14
C ASN A 394 12.61 0.75 -4.25
N ILE A 395 13.03 0.48 -5.48
CA ILE A 395 12.74 1.26 -6.68
C ILE A 395 11.35 0.95 -7.24
N LEU A 396 10.72 1.93 -7.89
CA LEU A 396 9.50 1.70 -8.65
C LEU A 396 9.81 1.73 -10.15
N CYS A 397 9.71 0.58 -10.83
CA CYS A 397 9.83 0.54 -12.27
C CYS A 397 8.57 1.11 -12.93
N ILE A 398 8.75 2.18 -13.72
CA ILE A 398 7.66 2.84 -14.46
C ILE A 398 7.42 2.15 -15.80
N ARG A 399 8.49 1.69 -16.45
CA ARG A 399 8.49 0.93 -17.70
C ARG A 399 9.89 0.34 -17.85
N ASP A 400 10.05 -0.58 -18.78
CA ASP A 400 11.33 -1.24 -19.02
C ASP A 400 12.50 -0.26 -19.13
N GLY A 401 13.45 -0.37 -18.21
CA GLY A 401 14.63 0.49 -18.12
C GLY A 401 14.39 1.90 -17.56
N SER A 402 13.22 2.21 -16.99
CA SER A 402 12.91 3.54 -16.44
C SER A 402 12.35 3.42 -15.04
N ILE A 403 13.07 3.94 -14.04
CA ILE A 403 12.77 3.73 -12.61
C ILE A 403 12.67 5.03 -11.83
N LEU A 404 11.83 5.03 -10.79
CA LEU A 404 11.90 6.00 -9.69
C LEU A 404 12.74 5.41 -8.55
N ALA A 405 13.70 6.17 -8.04
CA ALA A 405 14.62 5.71 -7.02
C ALA A 405 14.86 6.77 -5.93
N VAL A 406 15.15 6.33 -4.71
CA VAL A 406 15.52 7.22 -3.61
C VAL A 406 16.89 7.86 -3.91
N GLU A 407 17.02 9.17 -3.72
CA GLU A 407 18.34 9.82 -3.73
C GLU A 407 19.11 9.47 -2.45
N GLY A 408 20.21 8.74 -2.61
CA GLY A 408 20.86 8.03 -1.52
C GLY A 408 21.68 8.91 -0.58
N GLU A 409 22.29 10.01 -1.05
CA GLU A 409 23.30 10.74 -0.26
C GLU A 409 22.76 11.20 1.10
N ARG A 410 21.57 11.81 1.10
CA ARG A 410 20.96 12.32 2.34
C ARG A 410 20.48 11.20 3.25
N VAL A 411 19.91 10.15 2.66
CA VAL A 411 19.37 9.00 3.41
C VAL A 411 20.50 8.24 4.10
N MET A 412 21.61 7.99 3.41
CA MET A 412 22.79 7.31 3.95
C MET A 412 23.30 7.96 5.24
N ARG A 413 23.36 9.30 5.28
CA ARG A 413 23.79 10.03 6.48
C ARG A 413 22.87 9.78 7.67
N THR A 414 21.56 9.76 7.42
CA THR A 414 20.56 9.46 8.47
C THR A 414 20.65 8.01 8.93
N VAL A 415 20.79 7.06 7.99
CA VAL A 415 20.95 5.63 8.29
C VAL A 415 22.18 5.38 9.16
N LEU A 416 23.33 5.98 8.81
CA LEU A 416 24.56 5.86 9.61
C LEU A 416 24.37 6.41 11.03
N SER A 417 23.70 7.55 11.18
CA SER A 417 23.40 8.12 12.50
C SER A 417 22.54 7.18 13.34
N ASN A 418 21.46 6.62 12.78
CA ASN A 418 20.60 5.69 13.51
C ASN A 418 21.32 4.39 13.87
N LEU A 419 22.12 3.87 12.93
CA LEU A 419 22.89 2.66 13.14
C LEU A 419 23.96 2.85 14.22
N ALA A 420 24.58 4.03 14.28
CA ALA A 420 25.49 4.42 15.36
C ALA A 420 24.78 4.43 16.72
N GLU A 421 23.56 4.97 16.81
CA GLU A 421 22.77 4.93 18.04
C GLU A 421 22.40 3.50 18.45
N LYS A 422 22.01 2.65 17.48
CA LYS A 422 21.72 1.23 17.73
C LYS A 422 22.96 0.49 18.22
N ALA A 423 24.11 0.70 17.59
CA ALA A 423 25.38 0.10 17.98
C ALA A 423 25.89 0.63 19.33
N ALA A 424 25.63 1.89 19.69
CA ALA A 424 25.97 2.40 21.01
C ALA A 424 25.17 1.70 22.13
N ARG A 425 23.93 1.28 21.86
CA ARG A 425 23.08 0.53 22.79
C ARG A 425 23.40 -0.96 22.81
N ASP A 426 23.73 -1.54 21.66
CA ASP A 426 24.01 -2.96 21.50
C ASP A 426 25.16 -3.19 20.49
N PRO A 427 26.42 -3.00 20.94
CA PRO A 427 27.59 -3.11 20.06
C PRO A 427 27.79 -4.52 19.50
N GLU A 428 27.42 -5.55 20.26
CA GLU A 428 27.55 -6.95 19.84
C GLU A 428 26.63 -7.26 18.66
N ARG A 429 25.42 -6.68 18.65
CA ARG A 429 24.45 -6.89 17.58
C ARG A 429 24.73 -6.05 16.35
N TYR A 430 25.05 -4.76 16.51
CA TYR A 430 25.10 -3.81 15.38
C TYR A 430 26.51 -3.28 15.05
N GLY A 431 27.52 -3.51 15.89
CA GLY A 431 28.85 -2.93 15.69
C GLY A 431 29.53 -3.34 14.38
N ARG A 432 29.38 -4.61 13.96
CA ARG A 432 29.90 -5.09 12.67
C ARG A 432 29.17 -4.46 11.49
N LEU A 433 27.84 -4.31 11.59
CA LEU A 433 27.03 -3.66 10.56
C LEU A 433 27.42 -2.18 10.42
N LEU A 434 27.59 -1.46 11.55
CA LEU A 434 28.01 -0.06 11.55
C LEU A 434 29.38 0.11 10.89
N SER A 435 30.38 -0.65 11.32
CA SER A 435 31.74 -0.56 10.78
C SER A 435 31.75 -0.76 9.25
N HIS A 436 30.99 -1.74 8.76
CA HIS A 436 30.90 -2.01 7.33
C HIS A 436 30.16 -0.91 6.58
N ALA A 437 29.08 -0.37 7.14
CA ALA A 437 28.35 0.74 6.54
C ALA A 437 29.21 2.02 6.46
N GLU A 438 30.05 2.28 7.47
CA GLU A 438 31.00 3.41 7.46
C GLU A 438 32.13 3.21 6.42
N ASP A 439 32.58 1.97 6.21
CA ASP A 439 33.51 1.62 5.13
C ASP A 439 32.88 1.84 3.75
N ASP A 440 31.64 1.38 3.55
CA ASP A 440 30.86 1.61 2.33
C ASP A 440 30.72 3.11 2.04
N TYR A 441 30.36 3.91 3.05
CA TYR A 441 30.19 5.34 2.90
C TYR A 441 31.49 6.02 2.43
N ARG A 442 32.63 5.68 3.06
CA ARG A 442 33.94 6.23 2.67
C ARG A 442 34.29 5.87 1.22
N ARG A 443 34.02 4.64 0.79
CA ARG A 443 34.24 4.20 -0.60
C ARG A 443 33.37 5.00 -1.57
N ILE A 444 32.07 5.12 -1.30
CA ILE A 444 31.12 5.87 -2.14
C ILE A 444 31.53 7.35 -2.25
N GLN A 445 31.93 7.96 -1.14
CA GLN A 445 32.43 9.34 -1.13
C GLN A 445 33.69 9.52 -2.00
N ASN A 446 34.63 8.58 -1.92
CA ASN A 446 35.87 8.64 -2.70
C ASN A 446 35.62 8.45 -4.20
N GLU A 447 34.64 7.62 -4.59
CA GLU A 447 34.24 7.43 -5.98
C GLU A 447 33.43 8.60 -6.54
N GLY A 448 32.80 9.39 -5.66
CA GLY A 448 31.99 10.56 -6.03
C GLY A 448 30.68 10.20 -6.74
N ARG A 449 30.19 8.96 -6.59
CA ARG A 449 29.02 8.43 -7.29
C ARG A 449 28.04 7.82 -6.29
N PHE A 450 27.14 8.66 -5.78
CA PHE A 450 26.05 8.20 -4.93
C PHE A 450 24.94 7.57 -5.75
N PHE A 451 24.27 6.57 -5.19
CA PHE A 451 23.03 6.06 -5.76
C PHE A 451 21.98 7.20 -5.89
N PRO A 452 21.27 7.31 -7.02
CA PRO A 452 21.27 6.40 -8.18
C PRO A 452 22.24 6.80 -9.32
N HIS A 453 23.14 7.76 -9.12
CA HIS A 453 24.05 8.30 -10.14
C HIS A 453 25.31 7.45 -10.35
N LYS A 454 25.14 6.12 -10.49
CA LYS A 454 26.22 5.16 -10.77
C LYS A 454 26.31 4.86 -12.27
N ALA A 455 27.51 4.55 -12.77
CA ALA A 455 27.70 4.28 -14.21
C ALA A 455 27.05 2.97 -14.66
N GLU A 456 26.85 2.04 -13.71
CA GLU A 456 26.20 0.74 -13.90
C GLU A 456 24.79 0.92 -14.48
N PHE A 457 24.01 1.89 -14.02
CA PHE A 457 22.68 2.18 -14.54
C PHE A 457 22.72 2.48 -16.04
N SER A 458 23.55 3.44 -16.47
CA SER A 458 23.68 3.80 -17.88
C SER A 458 24.26 2.66 -18.73
N ARG A 459 25.17 1.83 -18.19
CA ARG A 459 25.69 0.64 -18.90
C ARG A 459 24.60 -0.40 -19.17
N HIS A 460 23.64 -0.51 -18.27
CA HIS A 460 22.49 -1.39 -18.40
C HIS A 460 21.26 -0.73 -19.07
N GLY A 461 21.41 0.50 -19.58
CA GLY A 461 20.32 1.22 -20.24
C GLY A 461 19.22 1.70 -19.29
N ILE A 462 19.49 1.79 -17.99
CA ILE A 462 18.52 2.21 -16.97
C ILE A 462 18.55 3.74 -16.84
N GLU A 463 17.42 4.36 -17.15
CA GLU A 463 17.07 5.74 -16.84
C GLU A 463 16.53 5.83 -15.41
N VAL A 464 17.09 6.73 -14.62
CA VAL A 464 16.68 6.91 -13.23
C VAL A 464 16.15 8.31 -13.00
N CYS A 465 14.92 8.39 -12.47
CA CYS A 465 14.35 9.60 -11.91
C CYS A 465 14.53 9.58 -10.37
N PRO A 466 15.44 10.41 -9.83
CA PRO A 466 15.70 10.44 -8.39
C PRO A 466 14.58 11.18 -7.63
N LEU A 467 14.23 10.64 -6.47
CA LEU A 467 13.28 11.24 -5.53
C LEU A 467 13.96 11.53 -4.20
N HIS A 468 13.82 12.76 -3.69
CA HIS A 468 14.34 13.12 -2.38
C HIS A 468 13.35 12.68 -1.28
N LEU A 469 13.53 11.47 -0.75
CA LEU A 469 12.61 10.83 0.22
C LEU A 469 13.27 10.64 1.60
N VAL A 470 13.70 11.72 2.25
CA VAL A 470 14.46 11.63 3.53
C VAL A 470 13.56 11.32 4.72
N ASN A 471 12.31 11.79 4.71
CA ASN A 471 11.37 11.59 5.81
C ASN A 471 10.53 10.33 5.61
N LEU A 472 10.00 10.08 4.40
CA LEU A 472 9.18 8.89 4.12
C LEU A 472 9.96 7.58 4.27
N THR A 473 11.25 7.58 3.97
CA THR A 473 12.13 6.42 4.24
C THR A 473 12.27 6.13 5.73
N GLY A 474 11.95 7.08 6.61
CA GLY A 474 11.93 6.84 8.06
C GLY A 474 10.92 5.79 8.52
N GLY A 475 9.99 5.37 7.65
CA GLY A 475 9.09 4.24 7.90
C GLY A 475 9.53 2.91 7.28
N TYR A 476 10.76 2.75 6.81
CA TYR A 476 11.29 1.54 6.17
C TYR A 476 10.96 1.29 4.68
N GLY A 477 10.57 2.31 3.90
CA GLY A 477 10.18 2.09 2.50
C GLY A 477 10.54 3.20 1.53
N GLY A 478 10.65 2.83 0.25
CA GLY A 478 10.85 3.71 -0.89
C GLY A 478 9.59 3.83 -1.76
N PRO A 479 9.71 4.32 -3.01
CA PRO A 479 8.57 4.53 -3.90
C PRO A 479 7.79 3.24 -4.23
N HIS A 480 8.44 2.07 -4.22
CA HIS A 480 7.76 0.79 -4.44
C HIS A 480 6.78 0.47 -3.31
N CYS A 481 7.22 0.58 -2.05
CA CYS A 481 6.38 0.34 -0.88
C CYS A 481 5.19 1.31 -0.81
N MET A 482 5.37 2.56 -1.28
CA MET A 482 4.37 3.61 -1.20
C MET A 482 3.25 3.52 -2.25
N THR A 483 3.35 2.58 -3.19
CA THR A 483 2.41 2.45 -4.31
C THR A 483 1.80 1.05 -4.34
N CYS A 484 0.50 0.98 -4.60
CA CYS A 484 -0.18 -0.24 -5.03
C CYS A 484 -0.33 -0.17 -6.55
N THR A 485 0.40 -0.99 -7.29
CA THR A 485 0.21 -1.10 -8.75
C THR A 485 -1.11 -1.79 -9.06
N LEU A 486 -1.95 -1.16 -9.86
CA LEU A 486 -3.25 -1.74 -10.29
C LEU A 486 -3.23 -2.20 -11.74
N GLU A 487 -2.41 -1.55 -12.58
CA GLU A 487 -2.41 -1.76 -14.01
C GLU A 487 -1.01 -1.51 -14.59
N ARG A 488 -0.48 -2.51 -15.28
CA ARG A 488 0.66 -2.38 -16.20
C ARG A 488 0.26 -2.89 -17.59
N GLY A 489 0.77 -2.29 -18.67
CA GLY A 489 0.49 -2.69 -20.07
C GLY A 489 0.56 -1.59 -21.11
#